data_AF-A0A430E1S2-F1
#
_entry.id   AF-A0A430E1S2-F1
#
_cell.length_a   1.000
_cell.length_b   1.000
_cell.length_c   1.000
_cell.angle_alpha   90.00
_cell.angle_beta   90.00
_cell.angle_gamma   90.00
#
_symmetry.space_group_name_H-M   'P 1'
#
loop_
_entity.id
_entity.type
_entity.pdbx_description
1 polymer ?
#
loop_
_entity_poly.entity_id
_entity_poly.type
_entity_poly.pdbx_seq_one_letter_code
_entity_poly.pdbx_strand_id
1 'polypeptide(L)' 'MSATKTISAKVLRDFNDAGSESRFTKGKTVPLEVGVFDNYRAAGLVEAASEDAAPAGGAARAPRPRD' A
#
# COMPACT_ATOMS: atom_id res chain seq x y z
N MET A 1 16.47 5.32 -19.00
CA MET A 1 15.86 5.74 -17.72
C MET A 1 14.43 5.24 -17.71
N SER A 2 14.20 4.01 -17.22
CA SER A 2 12.86 3.39 -17.23
C SER A 2 12.03 4.04 -16.12
N ALA A 3 11.06 4.88 -16.50
CA ALA A 3 10.06 5.37 -15.57
C ALA A 3 9.21 4.18 -15.13
N THR A 4 9.49 3.64 -13.95
CA THR A 4 8.63 2.64 -13.31
C THR A 4 7.28 3.28 -13.05
N LYS A 5 6.27 2.81 -13.78
CA LYS A 5 4.91 3.35 -13.70
C LYS A 5 4.28 2.78 -12.43
N THR A 6 3.96 3.64 -11.48
CA THR A 6 3.29 3.27 -10.24
C THR A 6 1.80 3.59 -10.31
N ILE A 7 0.98 2.74 -9.70
CA ILE A 7 -0.47 2.87 -9.57
C ILE A 7 -0.78 3.03 -8.08
N SER A 8 -1.55 4.06 -7.74
CA SER A 8 -2.11 4.20 -6.40
C SER A 8 -3.11 3.08 -6.15
N ALA A 9 -2.83 2.24 -5.15
CA ALA A 9 -3.63 1.08 -4.82
C ALA A 9 -4.16 1.19 -3.39
N LYS A 10 -5.48 1.05 -3.22
CA LYS A 10 -6.11 0.98 -1.91
C LYS A 10 -6.14 -0.46 -1.42
N VAL A 11 -5.63 -0.66 -0.23
CA VAL A 11 -5.55 -1.96 0.44
C VAL A 11 -6.93 -2.33 0.98
N LEU A 12 -7.48 -3.46 0.55
CA LEU A 12 -8.82 -3.94 0.92
C LEU A 12 -8.82 -4.73 2.24
N ARG A 13 -7.70 -5.34 2.61
CA ARG A 13 -7.51 -6.13 3.83
C ARG A 13 -6.07 -6.03 4.31
N ASP A 14 -5.81 -6.25 5.60
CA ASP A 14 -4.44 -6.31 6.09
C ASP A 14 -3.73 -7.54 5.49
N PHE A 15 -2.55 -7.33 4.89
CA PHE A 15 -1.75 -8.42 4.37
C PHE A 15 -0.25 -8.11 4.43
N ASN A 16 0.56 -9.16 4.39
CA ASN A 16 2.01 -9.07 4.32
C ASN A 16 2.47 -9.71 3.02
N ASP A 17 3.32 -9.03 2.28
CA ASP A 17 3.96 -9.63 1.11
C ASP A 17 5.26 -10.32 1.54
N ALA A 18 5.31 -11.64 1.39
CA ALA A 18 6.46 -12.45 1.78
C ALA A 18 7.68 -12.22 0.87
N GLY A 19 7.47 -11.74 -0.36
CA GLY A 19 8.56 -11.45 -1.31
C GLY A 19 9.30 -10.15 -1.04
N SER A 20 8.63 -9.16 -0.44
CA SER A 20 9.16 -7.81 -0.19
C SER A 20 9.22 -7.41 1.29
N GLU A 21 8.80 -8.29 2.20
CA GLU A 21 8.67 -8.04 3.64
C GLU A 21 7.79 -6.82 3.99
N SER A 22 6.98 -6.37 3.03
CA SER A 22 6.15 -5.17 3.14
C SER A 22 4.80 -5.50 3.76
N ARG A 23 4.44 -4.73 4.79
CA ARG A 23 3.16 -4.85 5.49
C ARG A 23 2.18 -3.79 4.99
N PHE A 24 1.02 -4.25 4.56
CA PHE A 24 -0.05 -3.41 4.06
C PHE A 24 -1.22 -3.43 5.03
N THR A 25 -1.74 -2.25 5.32
CA THR A 25 -2.87 -2.06 6.25
C THR A 25 -4.13 -1.73 5.46
N LYS A 26 -5.25 -2.39 5.78
CA LYS A 26 -6.57 -2.13 5.21
C LYS A 26 -6.91 -0.63 5.28
N GLY A 27 -7.42 -0.12 4.17
CA GLY A 27 -7.84 1.27 4.01
C GLY A 27 -6.72 2.24 3.66
N LYS A 28 -5.44 1.80 3.65
CA LYS A 28 -4.34 2.64 3.18
C LYS A 28 -4.23 2.62 1.67
N THR A 29 -3.87 3.76 1.11
CA THR A 29 -3.47 3.89 -0.29
C THR A 29 -1.95 3.85 -0.36
N VAL A 30 -1.41 2.97 -1.20
CA VAL A 30 0.03 2.80 -1.41
C VAL A 30 0.35 2.82 -2.91
N PRO A 31 1.44 3.46 -3.33
CA PRO A 31 1.91 3.35 -4.70
C PRO A 31 2.51 1.96 -4.92
N LEU A 32 2.01 1.23 -5.92
CA LEU A 32 2.51 -0.07 -6.33
C LEU A 32 2.95 -0.05 -7.79
N GLU A 33 4.01 -0.78 -8.11
CA GLU A 33 4.36 -1.07 -9.51
C GLU A 33 3.20 -1.77 -10.22
N VAL A 34 2.99 -1.50 -11.52
CA VAL A 34 1.89 -2.09 -12.31
C VAL A 34 1.82 -3.62 -12.15
N GLY A 35 2.95 -4.33 -12.29
CA GLY A 35 2.96 -5.79 -12.17
C GLY A 35 2.61 -6.30 -10.77
N VAL A 36 3.01 -5.56 -9.73
CA VAL A 36 2.69 -5.90 -8.34
C VAL A 36 1.22 -5.62 -8.05
N PHE A 37 0.70 -4.49 -8.55
CA PHE A 37 -0.71 -4.13 -8.44
C PHE A 37 -1.61 -5.19 -9.06
N ASP A 38 -1.32 -5.65 -10.27
CA ASP A 38 -2.15 -6.66 -10.94
C ASP A 38 -2.16 -7.99 -10.18
N ASN A 39 -1.02 -8.40 -9.61
CA ASN A 39 -0.93 -9.59 -8.76
C ASN A 39 -1.79 -9.44 -7.50
N TYR A 40 -1.66 -8.33 -6.78
CA TYR A 40 -2.43 -8.10 -5.55
C TYR A 40 -3.91 -7.89 -5.82
N ARG A 41 -4.26 -7.26 -6.95
CA ARG A 41 -5.65 -7.07 -7.40
C ARG A 41 -6.29 -8.40 -7.78
N ALA A 42 -5.59 -9.27 -8.51
CA ALA A 42 -6.07 -10.61 -8.86
C ALA A 42 -6.32 -11.47 -7.62
N ALA A 43 -5.52 -11.29 -6.55
CA ALA A 43 -5.74 -11.91 -5.25
C ALA A 43 -6.85 -11.24 -4.40
N GLY A 44 -7.44 -10.14 -4.88
CA GLY A 44 -8.45 -9.36 -4.15
C GLY A 44 -7.93 -8.65 -2.91
N LEU A 45 -6.64 -8.34 -2.87
CA LEU A 45 -5.96 -7.67 -1.74
C LEU A 45 -6.00 -6.14 -1.86
N VAL A 46 -6.01 -5.62 -3.10
CA VAL A 46 -6.01 -4.18 -3.39
C VAL A 46 -6.98 -3.83 -4.52
N GLU A 47 -7.35 -2.56 -4.61
CA GLU A 47 -8.11 -1.95 -5.72
C GLU A 47 -7.42 -0.67 -6.21
N ALA A 48 -7.71 -0.22 -7.43
CA ALA A 48 -7.19 1.05 -7.93
C ALA A 48 -7.78 2.20 -7.11
N ALA A 49 -6.93 3.01 -6.49
CA ALA A 49 -7.31 4.26 -5.86
C ALA A 49 -7.14 5.38 -6.87
N SER A 50 -8.20 6.16 -7.13
CA SER A 50 -8.08 7.39 -7.91
C SER A 50 -7.02 8.31 -7.28
N GLU A 51 -6.24 9.00 -8.13
CA GLU A 51 -5.11 9.87 -7.77
C GLU A 51 -5.45 11.07 -6.86
N ASP A 52 -6.70 11.22 -6.43
CA ASP A 52 -7.15 12.27 -5.50
C ASP A 52 -6.90 11.93 -4.02
N ALA A 53 -6.35 10.76 -3.71
CA ALA A 53 -5.99 10.38 -2.35
C ALA A 53 -4.50 10.65 -2.08
N ALA A 54 -4.16 11.91 -1.79
CA ALA A 54 -2.91 12.28 -1.15
C ALA A 54 -2.60 11.36 0.06
N PRO A 55 -1.33 11.04 0.33
CA PRO A 55 -0.97 9.99 1.28
C PRO A 55 -1.40 10.39 2.69
N ALA A 56 -2.40 9.70 3.25
CA ALA A 56 -2.54 9.62 4.69
C ALA A 56 -1.34 8.80 5.20
N GLY A 57 -0.22 9.49 5.40
CA GLY A 57 0.97 9.02 6.10
C GLY A 57 0.59 8.60 7.50
N GLY A 58 0.03 7.40 7.63
CA GLY A 58 -0.17 6.73 8.91
C GLY A 58 1.16 6.17 9.41
N ALA A 59 2.11 7.07 9.70
CA ALA A 59 3.14 6.85 10.70
C ALA A 59 2.59 7.29 12.06
N ALA A 60 1.44 6.73 12.47
CA ALA A 60 0.99 6.82 13.85
C ALA A 60 1.66 5.71 14.67
N ARG A 61 2.97 5.86 14.91
CA ARG A 61 3.64 5.27 16.07
C ARG A 61 4.74 6.21 16.55
N ALA A 62 4.37 7.16 17.40
CA ALA A 62 5.24 7.73 18.43
C ALA A 62 4.38 8.45 19.48
N PRO A 63 4.75 8.51 20.78
CA PRO A 63 5.64 7.65 21.59
C PRO A 63 4.86 6.95 22.73
N ARG A 64 5.40 5.88 23.34
CA ARG A 64 4.96 5.52 24.71
C ARG A 64 5.85 6.29 25.69
N PRO A 65 5.32 7.19 26.55
CA PRO A 65 6.08 7.64 27.71
C PRO A 65 6.30 6.42 28.62
N ARG A 66 7.53 6.23 29.08
CA ARG A 66 7.84 5.35 30.20
C ARG A 66 7.71 6.24 31.44
N ASP A 67 6.67 5.98 32.24
CA ASP A 67 6.55 6.47 33.61
C ASP A 67 7.76 6.07 34.45
#